data_AF-A0A815ZJC5-F1
#
_entry.id   AF-A0A815ZJC5-F1
#
_cell.length_a   1.000
_cell.length_b   1.000
_cell.length_c   1.000
_cell.angle_alpha   90.00
_cell.angle_beta   90.00
_cell.angle_gamma   90.00
#
_symmetry.space_group_name_H-M   'P 1'
#
loop_
_entity.id
_entity.type
_entity.pdbx_description
1 polymer ?
#
loop_
_entity_poly.entity_id
_entity_poly.type
_entity_poly.pdbx_seq_one_letter_code
_entity_poly.pdbx_strand_id
1 'polypeptide(L)'
;MLDRSRLYYCLIGLFLFTQTSSCHRVNAIKNVGAFCANDTSKGDPNLNPIDQSEPKLINKVQNGTLYQIGSGDDQIYLIHVYGNSGYDFGYAYGTLLRDEINKVLPRAWQYFEQQIIDSLKS
;
A
#
# COMPACT_ATOMS: atom_id res chain seq x y z
N MET A 1 33.33 -29.40 -50.86
CA MET A 1 34.37 -29.09 -49.86
C MET A 1 34.02 -27.71 -49.31
N LEU A 2 33.16 -27.67 -48.28
CA LEU A 2 32.62 -26.42 -47.73
C LEU A 2 33.63 -25.80 -46.78
N ASP A 3 33.97 -24.56 -47.07
CA ASP A 3 35.02 -23.76 -46.45
C ASP A 3 34.73 -23.49 -44.97
N ARG A 4 35.55 -24.11 -44.12
CA ARG A 4 35.46 -24.13 -42.65
C ARG A 4 35.83 -22.78 -42.00
N SER A 5 36.29 -21.81 -42.79
CA SER A 5 36.82 -20.51 -42.30
C SER A 5 35.76 -19.42 -42.11
N ARG A 6 34.57 -19.56 -42.71
CA ARG A 6 33.49 -18.55 -42.63
C ARG A 6 32.57 -18.68 -41.43
N LEU A 7 32.55 -19.84 -40.77
CA LEU A 7 31.72 -20.08 -39.57
C LEU A 7 32.35 -19.52 -38.28
N TYR A 8 33.68 -19.34 -38.25
CA TYR A 8 34.39 -18.89 -37.05
C TYR A 8 34.20 -17.39 -36.75
N TYR A 9 34.09 -16.57 -37.80
CA TYR A 9 33.86 -15.12 -37.66
C TYR A 9 32.42 -14.76 -37.29
N CYS A 10 31.46 -15.65 -37.54
CA CYS A 10 30.06 -15.43 -37.17
C CYS A 10 29.80 -15.73 -35.68
N LEU A 11 30.57 -16.65 -35.08
CA LEU A 11 30.42 -17.03 -33.67
C LEU A 11 31.10 -16.07 -32.68
N ILE A 12 32.13 -15.32 -33.11
CA ILE A 12 32.87 -14.39 -32.22
C ILE A 12 32.18 -13.00 -32.15
N GLY A 13 31.44 -12.60 -33.20
CA GLY A 13 30.75 -11.30 -33.22
C GLY A 13 29.48 -11.21 -32.36
N LEU A 14 28.88 -12.35 -31.99
CA LEU A 14 27.62 -12.38 -31.24
C LEU A 14 27.81 -12.36 -29.71
N PHE A 15 29.04 -12.53 -29.21
CA PHE A 15 29.34 -12.60 -27.77
C PHE A 15 29.66 -11.24 -27.11
N LEU A 16 29.69 -10.14 -27.88
CA LEU A 16 30.02 -8.81 -27.36
C LEU A 16 28.81 -7.86 -27.23
N PHE A 17 27.57 -8.35 -27.37
CA PHE A 17 26.37 -7.51 -27.33
C PHE A 17 25.50 -7.66 -26.07
N THR A 18 25.98 -8.36 -25.03
CA THR A 18 25.17 -8.66 -23.82
C THR A 18 25.90 -8.32 -22.52
N GLN A 19 26.45 -7.10 -22.43
CA GLN A 19 26.48 -6.38 -21.15
C GLN A 19 25.85 -5.01 -21.34
N THR A 20 24.54 -5.00 -21.63
CA THR A 20 23.72 -3.92 -21.10
C THR A 20 23.63 -4.15 -19.60
N SER A 21 24.31 -3.28 -18.87
CA SER A 21 24.17 -3.08 -17.44
C SER A 21 22.69 -3.13 -17.06
N SER A 22 22.29 -4.27 -16.49
CA SER A 22 21.00 -4.42 -15.83
C SER A 22 21.05 -3.58 -14.56
N CYS A 23 20.83 -2.27 -14.71
CA CYS A 23 20.35 -1.47 -13.60
C CYS A 23 19.00 -2.08 -13.22
N HIS A 24 19.01 -2.87 -12.14
CA HIS A 24 17.82 -3.28 -11.43
C HIS A 24 17.03 -2.02 -11.09
N ARG A 25 16.10 -1.62 -11.97
CA ARG A 25 14.94 -0.86 -11.56
C ARG A 25 14.08 -1.82 -10.75
N VAL A 26 14.46 -2.01 -9.49
CA VAL A 26 13.46 -2.24 -8.46
C VAL A 26 12.63 -0.98 -8.48
N ASN A 27 11.54 -0.99 -9.25
CA ASN A 27 10.40 -0.15 -8.96
C ASN A 27 9.96 -0.58 -7.57
N ALA A 28 10.61 -0.02 -6.54
CA ALA A 28 10.20 -0.18 -5.17
C ALA A 28 8.74 0.26 -5.17
N ILE A 29 7.84 -0.69 -4.98
CA ILE A 29 6.44 -0.42 -4.72
C ILE A 29 6.47 0.44 -3.46
N LYS A 30 6.45 1.76 -3.66
CA LYS A 30 6.37 2.71 -2.56
C LYS A 30 5.01 2.44 -1.93
N ASN A 31 5.02 1.99 -0.67
CA ASN A 31 3.82 1.80 0.12
C ASN A 31 3.08 3.14 0.22
N VAL A 32 2.15 3.36 -0.71
CA VAL A 32 1.38 4.60 -0.85
C VAL A 32 0.35 4.79 0.29
N GLY A 33 0.17 3.78 1.14
CA GLY A 33 -0.71 3.85 2.31
C GLY A 33 -0.17 4.64 3.51
N ALA A 34 1.12 5.05 3.50
CA ALA A 34 1.76 5.74 4.62
C ALA A 34 2.55 6.99 4.19
N PHE A 35 2.09 7.71 3.16
CA PHE A 35 2.73 8.96 2.74
C PHE A 35 2.36 10.11 3.70
N CYS A 36 2.97 10.11 4.88
CA CYS A 36 3.09 11.34 5.67
C CYS A 36 4.18 12.20 4.99
N ALA A 37 3.96 13.51 4.84
CA ALA A 37 4.95 14.46 4.31
C ALA A 37 6.27 14.56 5.13
N ASN A 38 6.41 13.71 6.15
CA ASN A 38 7.60 13.49 6.96
C ASN A 38 8.05 12.02 6.83
N ASP A 39 8.27 11.55 5.60
CA ASP A 39 9.05 10.35 5.32
C ASP A 39 10.47 10.61 5.87
N THR A 40 10.66 10.25 7.14
CA THR A 40 11.99 10.09 7.69
C THR A 40 12.54 8.81 7.08
N SER A 41 13.00 8.91 5.84
CA SER A 41 13.76 7.88 5.13
C SER A 41 15.14 7.66 5.74
N LYS A 42 15.32 8.05 7.01
CA LYS A 42 16.56 8.03 7.77
C LYS A 42 16.46 6.92 8.82
N GLY A 43 16.44 5.68 8.35
CA GLY A 43 16.42 4.50 9.19
C GLY A 43 16.09 3.25 8.38
N ASP A 44 16.52 2.10 8.89
CA ASP A 44 16.09 0.83 8.35
C ASP A 44 14.57 0.68 8.54
N PRO A 45 13.84 0.07 7.57
CA PRO A 45 12.41 -0.16 7.71
C PRO A 45 12.09 -0.93 8.99
N ASN A 46 11.03 -0.53 9.71
CA ASN A 46 10.51 -1.34 10.80
C ASN A 46 9.89 -2.64 10.23
N LEU A 47 10.52 -3.77 10.51
CA LEU A 47 10.06 -5.10 10.07
C LEU A 47 9.20 -5.82 11.12
N ASN A 48 8.95 -5.20 12.28
CA ASN A 48 8.10 -5.82 13.30
C ASN A 48 6.65 -5.87 12.80
N PRO A 49 6.03 -7.06 12.72
CA PRO A 49 4.66 -7.18 12.28
C PRO A 49 3.72 -6.52 13.29
N ILE A 50 2.73 -5.79 12.80
CA ILE A 50 1.66 -5.20 13.64
C ILE A 50 0.82 -6.32 14.25
N ASP A 51 0.52 -7.33 13.46
CA ASP A 51 -0.23 -8.53 13.85
C ASP A 51 0.27 -9.73 13.03
N GLN A 52 0.16 -10.93 13.61
CA GLN A 52 0.58 -12.19 12.98
C GLN A 52 -0.60 -13.10 12.60
N SER A 53 -1.85 -12.70 12.93
CA SER A 53 -3.02 -13.50 12.58
C SER A 53 -3.31 -13.44 11.08
N GLU A 54 -4.01 -14.46 10.57
CA GLU A 54 -4.41 -14.45 9.16
C GLU A 54 -5.50 -13.40 8.90
N PRO A 55 -5.30 -12.49 7.93
CA PRO A 55 -6.29 -11.48 7.61
C PRO A 55 -7.58 -12.08 7.05
N LYS A 56 -8.71 -11.73 7.66
CA LYS A 56 -10.03 -12.11 7.19
C LYS A 56 -10.56 -11.06 6.22
N LEU A 57 -10.77 -11.43 4.97
CA LEU A 57 -11.40 -10.54 3.98
C LEU A 57 -12.85 -10.26 4.38
N ILE A 58 -13.19 -8.98 4.50
CA ILE A 58 -14.55 -8.52 4.83
C ILE A 58 -15.27 -8.03 3.57
N ASN A 59 -14.59 -7.19 2.76
CA ASN A 59 -15.18 -6.60 1.57
C ASN A 59 -14.12 -6.28 0.51
N LYS A 60 -14.54 -6.18 -0.74
CA LYS A 60 -13.70 -5.83 -1.89
C LYS A 60 -14.48 -4.97 -2.87
N VAL A 61 -13.83 -3.92 -3.35
CA VAL A 61 -14.35 -3.02 -4.37
C VAL A 61 -13.30 -2.82 -5.46
N GLN A 62 -13.65 -2.11 -6.54
CA GLN A 62 -12.63 -1.63 -7.45
C GLN A 62 -11.64 -0.76 -6.67
N ASN A 63 -10.34 -0.98 -6.88
CA ASN A 63 -9.28 -0.17 -6.27
C ASN A 63 -9.15 -0.31 -4.74
N GLY A 64 -9.73 -1.35 -4.12
CA GLY A 64 -9.49 -1.60 -2.70
C GLY A 64 -10.07 -2.89 -2.12
N THR A 65 -9.51 -3.27 -0.97
CA THR A 65 -9.91 -4.43 -0.16
C THR A 65 -9.88 -4.07 1.31
N LEU A 66 -10.86 -4.57 2.07
CA LEU A 66 -10.99 -4.43 3.52
C LEU A 66 -10.82 -5.80 4.17
N TYR A 67 -9.90 -5.87 5.12
CA TYR A 67 -9.65 -7.04 5.97
C TYR A 67 -9.89 -6.70 7.43
N GLN A 68 -10.12 -7.73 8.22
CA GLN A 68 -10.08 -7.72 9.67
C GLN A 68 -8.87 -8.56 10.10
N ILE A 69 -8.03 -7.99 10.96
CA ILE A 69 -6.85 -8.63 11.54
C ILE A 69 -6.92 -8.52 13.07
N GLY A 70 -6.15 -9.35 13.76
CA GLY A 70 -6.19 -9.47 15.22
C GLY A 70 -7.24 -10.46 15.74
N SER A 71 -7.36 -10.56 17.06
CA SER A 71 -8.24 -11.54 17.73
C SER A 71 -8.84 -10.97 19.00
N GLY A 72 -10.01 -11.49 19.42
CA GLY A 72 -10.71 -10.99 20.60
C GLY A 72 -11.09 -9.51 20.49
N ASP A 73 -10.76 -8.74 21.52
CA ASP A 73 -11.02 -7.30 21.58
C ASP A 73 -9.97 -6.47 20.82
N ASP A 74 -8.83 -7.06 20.46
CA ASP A 74 -7.73 -6.43 19.73
C ASP A 74 -7.88 -6.59 18.21
N GLN A 75 -9.09 -6.36 17.70
CA GLN A 75 -9.38 -6.44 16.27
C GLN A 75 -9.28 -5.06 15.61
N ILE A 76 -8.60 -5.02 14.47
CA ILE A 76 -8.47 -3.80 13.67
C ILE A 76 -8.85 -4.06 12.21
N TYR A 77 -9.37 -3.02 11.58
CA TYR A 77 -9.65 -3.02 10.14
C TYR A 77 -8.40 -2.63 9.36
N LEU A 78 -7.92 -3.53 8.51
CA LEU A 78 -6.82 -3.30 7.59
C LEU A 78 -7.38 -3.02 6.19
N ILE A 79 -7.16 -1.80 5.70
CA ILE A 79 -7.61 -1.37 4.38
C ILE A 79 -6.41 -1.25 3.47
N HIS A 80 -6.53 -1.86 2.30
CA HIS A 80 -5.58 -1.67 1.21
C HIS A 80 -6.32 -1.03 0.04
N VAL A 81 -5.96 0.21 -0.28
CA VAL A 81 -6.48 0.98 -1.42
C VAL A 81 -5.34 1.32 -2.39
N TYR A 82 -5.65 1.31 -3.68
CA TYR A 82 -4.66 1.54 -4.74
C TYR A 82 -5.32 2.23 -5.94
N GLY A 83 -4.61 3.12 -6.63
CA GLY A 83 -5.17 3.86 -7.76
C GLY A 83 -4.17 4.82 -8.38
N ASN A 84 -4.60 5.57 -9.39
CA ASN A 84 -3.75 6.54 -10.10
C ASN A 84 -3.99 7.98 -9.62
N SER A 85 -5.18 8.27 -9.10
CA SER A 85 -5.58 9.59 -8.64
C SER A 85 -5.99 9.58 -7.18
N GLY A 86 -5.85 10.72 -6.49
CA GLY A 86 -6.34 10.90 -5.11
C GLY A 86 -7.82 10.53 -4.94
N TYR A 87 -8.63 10.74 -5.99
CA TYR A 87 -10.04 10.37 -6.00
C TYR A 87 -10.24 8.85 -5.91
N ASP A 88 -9.44 8.05 -6.63
CA ASP A 88 -9.54 6.58 -6.60
C ASP A 88 -9.35 6.03 -5.18
N PHE A 89 -8.36 6.56 -4.45
CA PHE A 89 -8.10 6.20 -3.05
C PHE A 89 -9.27 6.60 -2.15
N GLY A 90 -9.72 7.85 -2.24
CA GLY A 90 -10.79 8.38 -1.40
C GLY A 90 -12.13 7.68 -1.62
N TYR A 91 -12.46 7.40 -2.88
CA TYR A 91 -13.69 6.69 -3.24
C TYR A 91 -13.69 5.25 -2.74
N ALA A 92 -12.59 4.50 -2.97
CA ALA A 92 -12.47 3.13 -2.48
C ALA A 92 -12.52 3.07 -0.95
N TYR A 93 -11.79 3.97 -0.27
CA TYR A 93 -11.78 4.08 1.19
C TYR A 93 -13.17 4.36 1.75
N GLY A 94 -13.85 5.41 1.27
CA GLY A 94 -15.18 5.80 1.74
C GLY A 94 -16.26 4.76 1.41
N THR A 95 -16.08 3.99 0.33
CA THR A 95 -16.99 2.89 -0.01
C THR A 95 -16.80 1.70 0.91
N LEU A 96 -15.55 1.31 1.20
CA LEU A 96 -15.25 0.16 2.06
C LEU A 96 -15.63 0.40 3.52
N LEU A 97 -15.47 1.62 4.04
CA LEU A 97 -15.72 1.98 5.44
C LEU A 97 -17.04 2.72 5.68
N ARG A 98 -17.98 2.65 4.73
CA ARG A 98 -19.22 3.42 4.80
C ARG A 98 -19.94 3.24 6.14
N ASP A 99 -20.07 2.01 6.60
CA ASP A 99 -20.84 1.68 7.80
C ASP A 99 -20.12 2.13 9.07
N GLU A 100 -18.80 2.02 9.12
CA GLU A 100 -17.96 2.46 10.23
C GLU A 100 -17.97 3.99 10.33
N ILE A 101 -17.81 4.68 9.21
CA ILE A 101 -17.86 6.15 9.14
C ILE A 101 -19.21 6.66 9.62
N ASN A 102 -20.32 6.05 9.16
CA ASN A 102 -21.68 6.42 9.57
C ASN A 102 -21.94 6.16 11.07
N LYS A 103 -21.20 5.26 11.71
CA LYS A 103 -21.27 5.03 13.17
C LYS A 103 -20.36 5.95 13.97
N VAL A 104 -19.17 6.27 13.46
CA VAL A 104 -18.14 7.02 14.21
C VAL A 104 -18.40 8.52 14.14
N LEU A 105 -18.72 9.07 12.96
CA LEU A 105 -18.85 10.52 12.80
C LEU A 105 -19.94 11.14 13.69
N PRO A 106 -21.18 10.59 13.78
CA PRO A 106 -22.19 11.17 14.67
C PRO A 106 -21.79 11.12 16.14
N ARG A 107 -21.15 10.02 16.57
CA ARG A 107 -20.66 9.87 17.96
C ARG A 107 -19.55 10.86 18.29
N ALA A 108 -18.61 11.04 17.37
CA ALA A 108 -17.54 12.02 17.52
C ALA A 108 -18.10 13.45 17.58
N TRP A 109 -19.06 13.77 16.71
CA TRP A 109 -19.71 15.08 16.70
C TRP A 109 -20.44 15.37 18.01
N GLN A 110 -21.26 14.42 18.50
CA GLN A 110 -21.94 14.55 19.79
C GLN A 110 -20.95 14.77 20.94
N TYR A 111 -19.82 14.06 20.94
CA TYR A 111 -18.78 14.27 21.93
C TYR A 111 -18.21 15.69 21.87
N PHE A 112 -17.91 16.20 20.66
CA PHE A 112 -17.39 17.57 20.50
C PHE A 112 -18.40 18.62 20.95
N GLU A 113 -19.69 18.47 20.61
CA GLU A 113 -20.74 19.35 21.09
C GLU A 113 -20.82 19.37 22.62
N GLN A 114 -20.74 18.19 23.25
CA GLN A 114 -20.77 18.07 24.70
C GLN A 114 -19.59 18.80 25.36
N GLN A 115 -18.38 18.65 24.82
CA GLN A 115 -17.18 19.35 25.33
C GLN A 115 -17.33 20.88 25.28
N ILE A 116 -17.95 21.41 24.21
CA ILE A 116 -18.23 22.85 24.08
C ILE A 116 -19.25 23.28 25.12
N ILE A 117 -20.35 22.55 25.27
CA ILE A 117 -21.41 22.88 26.23
C ILE A 117 -20.88 22.88 27.66
N ASP A 118 -20.06 21.89 28.01
CA ASP A 118 -19.49 21.78 29.36
C ASP A 118 -18.53 22.93 29.66
N SER A 119 -17.74 23.36 28.66
CA SER A 119 -16.82 24.50 28.77
C SER A 119 -17.54 25.84 28.93
N LEU A 120 -18.80 25.95 28.50
CA LEU A 120 -19.61 27.17 28.67
C LEU A 120 -20.33 27.24 30.02
N LYS A 121 -20.46 26.10 30.72
CA LYS A 121 -21.13 26.00 32.03
C LYS A 121 -20.16 26.13 33.21
N SER A 122 -18.87 25.91 32.97
CA SER A 122 -17.78 26.14 33.93
C SER A 122 -17.42 27.62 34.02
#